data_AF-A0A0D2XAH0-F1
#
_entry.id   AF-A0A0D2XAH0-F1
#
_cell.length_a   1.000
_cell.length_b   1.000
_cell.length_c   1.000
_cell.angle_alpha   90.00
_cell.angle_beta   90.00
_cell.angle_gamma   90.00
#
_symmetry.space_group_name_H-M   'P 1'
#
loop_
_entity.id
_entity.type
_entity.pdbx_description
1 polymer ?
#
loop_
_entity_poly.entity_id
_entity_poly.type
_entity_poly.pdbx_seq_one_letter_code
_entity_poly.pdbx_strand_id
1 'polypeptide(L)'
;MANSKMCAKYGFEKPNDRRALDLMNTAAKAVVTELPEITIAYGVSDEYSFVFHKACTLFDRRASKLVSTVVSTFTANYVYFWSTHFPDSPLSPPLPSFDGRAVCYPSVQNLRDYMSWRQADSHIGQQTKTRYSFSRFSINYNNEPEIYRKGSVIFRDYELVDPNSHNTMQTIDSQAEPVEQSKSQKEKDKKSRAKARVVVEHMDIIKDDFWNQRPWLLSNKPGKIPKQT
;
A
#
# COMPACT_ATOMS: atom_id res chain seq x y z
N MET A 1 -5.26 -9.70 -17.16
CA MET A 1 -5.40 -11.17 -17.18
C MET A 1 -4.04 -11.90 -17.22
N ALA A 2 -3.00 -11.35 -16.55
CA ALA A 2 -1.65 -11.95 -16.51
C ALA A 2 -1.51 -13.07 -15.46
N ASN A 3 -2.31 -13.05 -14.39
CA ASN A 3 -2.11 -13.96 -13.24
C ASN A 3 -2.84 -15.31 -13.28
N SER A 4 -3.79 -15.54 -14.21
CA SER A 4 -4.52 -16.82 -14.27
C SER A 4 -3.60 -18.01 -14.58
N LYS A 5 -2.65 -17.84 -15.51
CA LYS A 5 -1.68 -18.88 -15.89
C LYS A 5 -0.69 -19.18 -14.77
N MET A 6 -0.24 -18.15 -14.05
CA MET A 6 0.67 -18.31 -12.92
C MET A 6 0.00 -19.00 -11.74
N CYS A 7 -1.24 -18.59 -11.41
CA CYS A 7 -2.05 -19.24 -10.39
C CYS A 7 -2.22 -20.74 -10.64
N ALA A 8 -2.49 -21.13 -11.90
CA ALA A 8 -2.62 -22.53 -12.27
C ALA A 8 -1.29 -23.29 -12.16
N LYS A 9 -0.19 -22.69 -12.65
CA LYS A 9 1.15 -23.30 -12.65
C LYS A 9 1.66 -23.61 -11.24
N TYR A 10 1.40 -22.72 -10.28
CA TYR A 10 1.89 -22.84 -8.90
C TYR A 10 0.82 -23.27 -7.91
N GLY A 11 -0.36 -23.73 -8.39
CA GLY A 11 -1.40 -24.30 -7.54
C GLY A 11 -1.95 -23.34 -6.50
N PHE A 12 -2.28 -22.11 -6.91
CA PHE A 12 -2.83 -21.11 -5.99
C PHE A 12 -4.22 -21.50 -5.52
N GLU A 13 -4.44 -21.43 -4.21
CA GLU A 13 -5.74 -21.65 -3.59
C GLU A 13 -6.79 -20.66 -4.10
N LYS A 14 -8.06 -21.11 -4.15
CA LYS A 14 -9.21 -20.32 -4.59
C LYS A 14 -10.22 -20.19 -3.44
N PRO A 15 -10.87 -19.03 -3.27
CA PRO A 15 -10.79 -17.84 -4.14
C PRO A 15 -9.52 -16.99 -3.94
N ASN A 16 -8.82 -17.16 -2.82
CA ASN A 16 -7.62 -16.40 -2.44
C ASN A 16 -6.54 -17.35 -1.93
N ASP A 17 -5.27 -17.08 -2.26
CA ASP A 17 -4.11 -17.82 -1.75
C ASP A 17 -3.35 -16.94 -0.77
N ARG A 18 -3.22 -17.40 0.48
CA ARG A 18 -2.57 -16.62 1.54
C ARG A 18 -1.09 -16.37 1.26
N ARG A 19 -0.39 -17.37 0.74
CA ARG A 19 1.05 -17.30 0.44
C ARG A 19 1.31 -16.26 -0.64
N ALA A 20 0.46 -16.23 -1.67
CA ALA A 20 0.55 -15.25 -2.74
C ALA A 20 0.37 -13.81 -2.23
N LEU A 21 -0.63 -13.58 -1.36
CA LEU A 21 -0.85 -12.26 -0.78
C LEU A 21 0.27 -11.85 0.18
N ASP A 22 0.75 -12.76 1.03
CA ASP A 22 1.85 -12.48 1.94
C ASP A 22 3.16 -12.18 1.17
N LEU A 23 3.39 -12.84 0.04
CA LEU A 23 4.49 -12.52 -0.86
C LEU A 23 4.36 -11.12 -1.46
N MET A 24 3.18 -10.76 -1.99
CA MET A 24 2.90 -9.41 -2.50
C MET A 24 3.10 -8.35 -1.41
N ASN A 25 2.62 -8.62 -0.19
CA ASN A 25 2.78 -7.74 0.98
C ASN A 25 4.25 -7.56 1.35
N THR A 26 5.03 -8.65 1.33
CA THR A 26 6.47 -8.62 1.65
C THR A 26 7.23 -7.78 0.62
N ALA A 27 6.95 -7.97 -0.68
CA ALA A 27 7.54 -7.18 -1.74
C ALA A 27 7.15 -5.70 -1.66
N ALA A 28 5.87 -5.39 -1.41
CA ALA A 28 5.41 -4.01 -1.25
C ALA A 28 6.02 -3.35 -0.01
N LYS A 29 6.15 -4.07 1.10
CA LYS A 29 6.80 -3.58 2.32
C LYS A 29 8.27 -3.20 2.07
N ALA A 30 8.99 -4.00 1.29
CA ALA A 30 10.36 -3.68 0.88
C ALA A 30 10.41 -2.38 0.06
N VAL A 31 9.53 -2.21 -0.93
CA VAL A 31 9.42 -0.96 -1.72
C VAL A 31 9.16 0.26 -0.83
N VAL A 32 8.21 0.16 0.10
CA VAL A 32 7.90 1.26 1.04
C VAL A 32 9.10 1.55 1.94
N THR A 33 9.85 0.54 2.35
CA THR A 33 11.05 0.69 3.19
C THR A 33 12.19 1.37 2.44
N GLU A 34 12.46 0.96 1.21
CA GLU A 34 13.52 1.50 0.35
C GLU A 34 13.25 2.92 -0.16
N LEU A 35 11.97 3.30 -0.29
CA LEU A 35 11.53 4.61 -0.78
C LEU A 35 10.81 5.40 0.33
N PRO A 36 11.54 6.20 1.14
CA PRO A 36 10.98 7.07 2.17
C PRO A 36 9.92 8.06 1.71
N GLU A 37 9.91 8.37 0.41
CA GLU A 37 8.98 9.30 -0.21
C GLU A 37 7.55 8.71 -0.33
N ILE A 38 7.37 7.39 -0.14
CA ILE A 38 6.06 6.73 -0.12
C ILE A 38 5.40 6.90 1.25
N THR A 39 4.17 7.43 1.29
CA THR A 39 3.40 7.63 2.53
C THR A 39 2.54 6.44 2.89
N ILE A 40 1.85 5.90 1.89
CA ILE A 40 0.93 4.76 2.02
C ILE A 40 1.01 3.90 0.75
N ALA A 41 0.90 2.60 0.92
CA ALA A 41 0.62 1.67 -0.16
C ALA A 41 -0.61 0.83 0.17
N TYR A 42 -1.40 0.49 -0.84
CA TYR A 42 -2.60 -0.32 -0.70
C TYR A 42 -2.57 -1.46 -1.72
N GLY A 43 -2.73 -2.69 -1.24
CA GLY A 43 -2.69 -3.90 -2.03
C GLY A 43 -4.00 -4.67 -1.98
N VAL A 44 -4.43 -5.18 -3.13
CA VAL A 44 -5.57 -6.08 -3.26
C VAL A 44 -5.31 -7.09 -4.37
N SER A 45 -5.61 -8.37 -4.11
CA SER A 45 -5.49 -9.45 -5.10
C SER A 45 -4.07 -9.50 -5.68
N ASP A 46 -3.87 -8.97 -6.88
CA ASP A 46 -2.65 -8.96 -7.65
C ASP A 46 -2.15 -7.55 -8.01
N GLU A 47 -2.71 -6.53 -7.37
CA GLU A 47 -2.39 -5.12 -7.64
C GLU A 47 -1.94 -4.40 -6.37
N TYR A 48 -1.04 -3.43 -6.53
CA TYR A 48 -0.61 -2.52 -5.49
C TYR A 48 -0.60 -1.07 -5.99
N SER A 49 -1.07 -0.17 -5.15
CA SER A 49 -1.02 1.28 -5.34
C SER A 49 -0.02 1.88 -4.35
N PHE A 50 0.95 2.66 -4.81
CA PHE A 50 1.92 3.36 -3.97
C PHE A 50 1.74 4.87 -4.08
N VAL A 51 1.61 5.56 -2.95
CA VAL A 51 1.40 7.02 -2.90
C VAL A 51 2.67 7.71 -2.45
N PHE A 52 3.16 8.62 -3.27
CA PHE A 52 4.24 9.51 -2.91
C PHE A 52 3.69 10.79 -2.26
N HIS A 53 4.36 11.32 -1.24
CA HIS A 53 3.95 12.61 -0.67
C HIS A 53 4.03 13.73 -1.73
N LYS A 54 3.14 14.73 -1.63
CA LYS A 54 3.00 15.81 -2.62
C LYS A 54 4.33 16.56 -2.86
N ALA A 55 5.11 16.81 -1.81
CA ALA A 55 6.41 17.47 -1.90
C ALA A 55 7.58 16.58 -2.41
N CYS A 56 7.32 15.38 -2.92
CA CYS A 56 8.37 14.48 -3.42
C CYS A 56 9.16 15.12 -4.57
N THR A 57 10.49 15.05 -4.50
CA THR A 57 11.41 15.54 -5.56
C THR A 57 12.24 14.40 -6.18
N LEU A 58 11.92 13.15 -5.86
CA LEU A 58 12.65 11.98 -6.36
C LEU A 58 12.60 11.95 -7.90
N PHE A 59 13.78 11.80 -8.52
CA PHE A 59 13.97 11.77 -9.97
C PHE A 59 13.37 12.96 -10.73
N ASP A 60 13.29 14.13 -10.09
CA ASP A 60 12.64 15.34 -10.63
C ASP A 60 11.18 15.09 -11.02
N ARG A 61 10.51 14.19 -10.28
CA ARG A 61 9.11 13.78 -10.50
C ARG A 61 8.83 13.19 -11.87
N ARG A 62 9.86 12.71 -12.57
CA ARG A 62 9.70 12.02 -13.86
C ARG A 62 8.92 10.72 -13.67
N ALA A 63 7.71 10.68 -14.20
CA ALA A 63 6.80 9.54 -14.09
C ALA A 63 7.46 8.21 -14.51
N SER A 64 8.21 8.19 -15.62
CA SER A 64 8.89 6.99 -16.11
C SER A 64 9.93 6.43 -15.13
N LYS A 65 10.67 7.30 -14.43
CA LYS A 65 11.63 6.89 -13.40
C LYS A 65 10.95 6.40 -12.13
N LEU A 66 9.89 7.07 -11.70
CA LEU A 66 9.11 6.64 -10.53
C LEU A 66 8.50 5.26 -10.77
N VAL A 67 7.82 5.07 -11.91
CA VAL A 67 7.18 3.80 -12.27
C VAL A 67 8.22 2.69 -12.41
N SER A 68 9.29 2.90 -13.20
CA SER A 68 10.30 1.84 -13.41
C SER A 68 11.06 1.48 -12.13
N THR A 69 11.28 2.42 -11.21
CA THR A 69 11.91 2.13 -9.92
C THR A 69 10.99 1.29 -9.04
N VAL A 70 9.73 1.69 -8.89
CA VAL A 70 8.75 0.92 -8.10
C VAL A 70 8.56 -0.48 -8.67
N VAL A 71 8.33 -0.60 -9.98
CA VAL A 71 8.11 -1.89 -10.64
C VAL A 71 9.33 -2.79 -10.54
N SER A 72 10.54 -2.26 -10.78
CA SER A 72 11.76 -3.08 -10.71
C SER A 72 12.09 -3.52 -9.28
N THR A 73 12.00 -2.63 -8.29
CA THR A 73 12.17 -2.97 -6.87
C THR A 73 11.13 -3.99 -6.40
N PHE A 74 9.85 -3.80 -6.78
CA PHE A 74 8.79 -4.74 -6.43
C PHE A 74 9.03 -6.12 -7.04
N THR A 75 9.33 -6.18 -8.34
CA THR A 75 9.58 -7.45 -9.05
C THR A 75 10.80 -8.17 -8.48
N ALA A 76 11.89 -7.45 -8.20
CA ALA A 76 13.10 -8.03 -7.62
C ALA A 76 12.82 -8.64 -6.24
N ASN A 77 12.11 -7.91 -5.38
CA ASN A 77 11.73 -8.41 -4.06
C ASN A 77 10.72 -9.56 -4.15
N TYR A 78 9.77 -9.53 -5.09
CA TYR A 78 8.83 -10.62 -5.31
C TYR A 78 9.55 -11.93 -5.68
N VAL A 79 10.54 -11.86 -6.57
CA VAL A 79 11.37 -13.02 -6.93
C VAL A 79 12.26 -13.46 -5.76
N TYR A 80 12.88 -12.50 -5.07
CA TYR A 80 13.76 -12.77 -3.93
C TYR A 80 13.06 -13.49 -2.78
N PHE A 81 11.86 -13.03 -2.41
CA PHE A 81 11.08 -13.62 -1.32
C PHE A 81 10.23 -14.81 -1.75
N TRP A 82 10.20 -15.18 -3.04
CA TRP A 82 9.37 -16.28 -3.52
C TRP A 82 9.61 -17.58 -2.75
N SER A 83 10.86 -18.01 -2.60
CA SER A 83 11.22 -19.26 -1.90
C SER A 83 10.86 -19.24 -0.41
N THR A 84 10.70 -18.05 0.19
CA THR A 84 10.23 -17.92 1.57
C THR A 84 8.75 -18.26 1.70
N HIS A 85 7.95 -17.91 0.69
CA HIS A 85 6.48 -18.11 0.70
C HIS A 85 6.03 -19.37 -0.05
N PHE A 86 6.85 -19.86 -0.99
CA PHE A 86 6.62 -21.04 -1.81
C PHE A 86 7.84 -21.96 -1.77
N PRO A 87 8.18 -22.55 -0.62
CA PRO A 87 9.39 -23.38 -0.46
C PRO A 87 9.36 -24.63 -1.35
N ASP A 88 8.18 -25.23 -1.55
CA ASP A 88 8.00 -26.48 -2.30
C ASP A 88 7.81 -26.26 -3.81
N SER A 89 7.69 -25.00 -4.25
CA SER A 89 7.34 -24.65 -5.63
C SER A 89 8.31 -23.61 -6.21
N PRO A 90 9.54 -23.99 -6.59
CA PRO A 90 10.52 -23.06 -7.14
C PRO A 90 10.02 -22.31 -8.39
N LEU A 91 10.38 -21.03 -8.51
CA LEU A 91 10.08 -20.25 -9.72
C LEU A 91 10.77 -20.86 -10.94
N SER A 92 10.02 -20.96 -12.02
CA SER A 92 10.54 -21.32 -13.34
C SER A 92 10.00 -20.38 -14.41
N PRO A 93 10.76 -20.14 -15.50
CA PRO A 93 10.33 -19.25 -16.59
C PRO A 93 8.93 -19.60 -17.16
N PRO A 94 8.18 -18.60 -17.66
CA PRO A 94 8.46 -17.17 -17.58
C PRO A 94 8.37 -16.66 -16.13
N LEU A 95 9.27 -15.75 -15.78
CA LEU A 95 9.30 -15.13 -14.45
C LEU A 95 8.14 -14.14 -14.28
N PRO A 96 7.67 -13.90 -13.04
CA PRO A 96 6.65 -12.89 -12.79
C PRO A 96 7.11 -11.52 -13.27
N SER A 97 6.20 -10.80 -13.88
CA SER A 97 6.41 -9.42 -14.33
C SER A 97 5.19 -8.59 -13.94
N PHE A 98 5.45 -7.31 -13.66
CA PHE A 98 4.44 -6.35 -13.26
C PHE A 98 4.47 -5.17 -14.22
N ASP A 99 3.30 -4.65 -14.55
CA ASP A 99 3.17 -3.36 -15.19
C ASP A 99 2.98 -2.25 -14.14
N GLY A 100 3.05 -1.01 -14.58
CA GLY A 100 2.88 0.12 -13.68
C GLY A 100 2.50 1.38 -14.44
N ARG A 101 1.80 2.28 -13.77
CA ARG A 101 1.41 3.59 -14.28
C ARG A 101 1.48 4.63 -13.17
N ALA A 102 1.78 5.86 -13.54
CA ALA A 102 1.69 7.01 -12.64
C ALA A 102 0.40 7.78 -12.92
N VAL A 103 -0.33 8.14 -11.86
CA VAL A 103 -1.51 9.00 -11.91
C VAL A 103 -1.29 10.14 -10.93
N CYS A 104 -1.60 11.37 -11.34
CA CYS A 104 -1.48 12.55 -10.48
C CYS A 104 -2.86 12.94 -9.95
N TYR A 105 -2.98 13.10 -8.64
CA TYR A 105 -4.17 13.63 -7.99
C TYR A 105 -3.90 15.07 -7.54
N PRO A 106 -4.69 16.07 -7.99
CA PRO A 106 -4.40 17.48 -7.73
C PRO A 106 -4.70 17.90 -6.29
N SER A 107 -5.59 17.18 -5.60
CA SER A 107 -5.98 17.44 -4.21
C SER A 107 -5.88 16.19 -3.33
N VAL A 108 -5.78 16.41 -2.02
CA VAL A 108 -5.86 15.34 -1.01
C VAL A 108 -7.21 14.61 -1.11
N GLN A 109 -8.30 15.33 -1.39
CA GLN A 109 -9.62 14.73 -1.52
C GLN A 109 -9.65 13.69 -2.66
N ASN A 110 -9.12 14.02 -3.84
CA ASN A 110 -9.11 13.06 -4.96
C ASN A 110 -8.28 11.81 -4.66
N LEU A 111 -7.19 11.96 -3.91
CA LEU A 111 -6.40 10.83 -3.44
C LEU A 111 -7.20 9.93 -2.50
N ARG A 112 -7.94 10.53 -1.54
CA ARG A 112 -8.81 9.79 -0.62
C ARG A 112 -9.93 9.08 -1.38
N ASP A 113 -10.58 9.76 -2.31
CA ASP A 113 -11.63 9.18 -3.16
C ASP A 113 -11.10 7.97 -3.95
N TYR A 114 -9.89 8.09 -4.52
CA TYR A 114 -9.24 6.97 -5.21
C TYR A 114 -8.99 5.78 -4.28
N MET A 115 -8.45 6.02 -3.08
CA MET A 115 -8.17 4.96 -2.11
C MET A 115 -9.45 4.28 -1.63
N SER A 116 -10.47 5.06 -1.30
CA SER A 116 -11.79 4.57 -0.93
C SER A 116 -12.43 3.77 -2.06
N TRP A 117 -12.34 4.25 -3.29
CA TRP A 117 -12.82 3.54 -4.48
C TRP A 117 -12.12 2.20 -4.65
N ARG A 118 -10.79 2.14 -4.50
CA ARG A 118 -10.00 0.90 -4.59
C ARG A 118 -10.41 -0.13 -3.53
N GLN A 119 -10.69 0.30 -2.31
CA GLN A 119 -11.15 -0.61 -1.26
C GLN A 119 -12.61 -1.04 -1.47
N ALA A 120 -13.49 -0.14 -1.91
CA ALA A 120 -14.88 -0.46 -2.23
C ALA A 120 -14.99 -1.45 -3.40
N ASP A 121 -14.21 -1.26 -4.46
CA ASP A 121 -14.17 -2.15 -5.61
C ASP A 121 -13.64 -3.54 -5.22
N SER A 122 -12.59 -3.59 -4.40
CA SER A 122 -12.10 -4.83 -3.78
C SER A 122 -13.20 -5.56 -2.99
N HIS A 123 -13.96 -4.81 -2.18
CA HIS A 123 -15.02 -5.36 -1.36
C HIS A 123 -16.12 -6.00 -2.21
N ILE A 124 -16.59 -5.31 -3.25
CA ILE A 124 -17.59 -5.81 -4.20
C ILE A 124 -17.06 -7.04 -4.95
N GLY A 125 -15.81 -6.99 -5.42
CA GLY A 125 -15.14 -8.10 -6.08
C GLY A 125 -15.06 -9.34 -5.19
N GLN A 126 -14.65 -9.20 -3.93
CA GLN A 126 -14.56 -10.31 -2.99
C GLN A 126 -15.93 -10.86 -2.61
N GLN A 127 -16.95 -10.01 -2.41
CA GLN A 127 -18.32 -10.48 -2.17
C GLN A 127 -18.84 -11.33 -3.33
N THR A 128 -18.53 -10.93 -4.57
CA THR A 128 -18.94 -11.67 -5.77
C THR A 128 -18.25 -13.03 -5.85
N LYS A 129 -16.94 -13.10 -5.63
CA LYS A 129 -16.16 -14.35 -5.56
C LYS A 129 -16.68 -15.28 -4.45
N THR A 130 -17.00 -14.71 -3.30
CA THR A 130 -17.47 -15.47 -2.14
C THR A 130 -18.89 -15.96 -2.35
N ARG A 131 -19.79 -15.17 -2.96
CA ARG A 131 -21.14 -15.62 -3.32
C ARG A 131 -21.11 -16.82 -4.28
N TYR A 132 -20.24 -16.77 -5.29
CA TYR A 132 -20.03 -17.90 -6.19
C TYR A 132 -19.53 -19.14 -5.43
N SER A 133 -18.61 -18.93 -4.50
CA SER A 133 -18.05 -20.02 -3.68
C SER A 133 -19.06 -20.54 -2.65
N PHE A 134 -19.89 -19.69 -2.04
CA PHE A 134 -20.94 -20.09 -1.09
C PHE A 134 -21.97 -21.01 -1.75
N SER A 135 -22.38 -20.67 -2.98
CA SER A 135 -23.30 -21.52 -3.77
C SER A 135 -22.74 -22.92 -4.05
N ARG A 136 -21.42 -23.12 -3.99
CA ARG A 136 -20.76 -24.39 -4.33
C ARG A 136 -20.09 -25.10 -3.14
N PHE A 137 -19.69 -24.35 -2.13
CA PHE A 137 -18.80 -24.77 -1.05
C PHE A 137 -19.22 -24.23 0.33
N SER A 138 -20.35 -23.51 0.43
CA SER A 138 -20.91 -22.99 1.69
C SER A 138 -19.98 -22.07 2.51
N ILE A 139 -19.10 -21.31 1.86
CA ILE A 139 -18.16 -20.36 2.50
C ILE A 139 -18.83 -19.02 2.83
N ASN A 140 -18.85 -18.62 4.11
CA ASN A 140 -19.42 -17.34 4.56
C ASN A 140 -18.41 -16.19 4.52
N TYR A 141 -18.72 -15.14 3.75
CA TYR A 141 -17.91 -13.92 3.60
C TYR A 141 -17.51 -13.26 4.92
N ASN A 142 -18.44 -13.14 5.88
CA ASN A 142 -18.17 -12.40 7.11
C ASN A 142 -17.12 -13.07 8.02
N ASN A 143 -16.90 -14.37 7.83
CA ASN A 143 -15.90 -15.15 8.56
C ASN A 143 -14.54 -15.18 7.85
N GLU A 144 -14.42 -14.54 6.69
CA GLU A 144 -13.13 -14.47 5.99
C GLU A 144 -12.15 -13.53 6.73
N PRO A 145 -10.85 -13.90 6.76
CA PRO A 145 -9.79 -13.04 7.24
C PRO A 145 -9.84 -11.62 6.66
N GLU A 146 -9.49 -10.62 7.47
CA GLU A 146 -9.56 -9.22 7.07
C GLU A 146 -8.70 -8.89 5.84
N ILE A 147 -7.57 -9.58 5.66
CA ILE A 147 -6.72 -9.47 4.47
C ILE A 147 -7.48 -9.70 3.16
N TYR A 148 -8.46 -10.62 3.14
CA TYR A 148 -9.25 -10.90 1.94
C TYR A 148 -10.38 -9.89 1.73
N ARG A 149 -10.93 -9.35 2.83
CA ARG A 149 -12.07 -8.42 2.79
C ARG A 149 -11.67 -6.97 2.57
N LYS A 150 -10.59 -6.55 3.21
CA LYS A 150 -10.13 -5.15 3.31
C LYS A 150 -8.84 -4.88 2.52
N GLY A 151 -8.11 -5.92 2.10
CA GLY A 151 -6.81 -5.80 1.47
C GLY A 151 -5.69 -5.52 2.49
N SER A 152 -4.54 -5.06 1.98
CA SER A 152 -3.35 -4.79 2.77
C SER A 152 -2.96 -3.32 2.66
N VAL A 153 -2.88 -2.63 3.79
CA VAL A 153 -2.45 -1.24 3.89
C VAL A 153 -1.05 -1.21 4.49
N ILE A 154 -0.11 -0.57 3.80
CA ILE A 154 1.28 -0.46 4.23
C ILE A 154 1.61 1.01 4.44
N PHE A 155 2.09 1.35 5.63
CA PHE A 155 2.49 2.72 5.96
C PHE A 155 3.57 2.72 7.03
N ARG A 156 4.13 3.91 7.26
CA ARG A 156 5.09 4.16 8.35
C ARG A 156 4.35 4.45 9.64
N ASP A 157 4.67 3.67 10.66
CA ASP A 157 4.04 3.74 11.96
C ASP A 157 4.60 4.89 12.79
N TYR A 158 3.71 5.83 13.11
CA TYR A 158 3.96 6.99 13.96
C TYR A 158 2.88 7.05 15.05
N GLU A 159 3.11 7.82 16.11
CA GLU A 159 2.13 8.02 17.18
C GLU A 159 0.82 8.58 16.62
N LEU A 160 -0.30 7.89 16.89
CA LEU A 160 -1.64 8.33 16.49
C LEU A 160 -1.97 9.68 17.13
N VAL A 161 -2.67 10.52 16.39
CA VAL A 161 -3.12 11.84 16.84
C VAL A 161 -4.60 11.76 17.25
N ASP A 162 -4.97 12.42 18.36
CA ASP A 162 -6.37 12.54 18.77
C ASP A 162 -7.10 13.50 17.80
N PRO A 163 -8.17 13.05 17.11
CA PRO A 163 -8.94 13.88 16.19
C PRO A 163 -9.50 15.17 16.81
N ASN A 164 -9.73 15.20 18.12
CA ASN A 164 -10.26 16.37 18.83
C ASN A 164 -9.20 17.45 19.11
N SER A 165 -7.92 17.15 18.88
CA SER A 165 -6.83 18.13 18.98
C SER A 165 -6.67 18.92 17.67
N HIS A 166 -7.58 19.88 17.44
CA HIS A 166 -7.57 20.90 16.37
C HIS A 166 -7.75 20.47 14.89
N ASN A 167 -8.88 20.91 14.30
CA ASN A 167 -9.09 21.41 12.92
C ASN A 167 -8.20 20.81 11.79
N THR A 168 -8.20 19.49 11.67
CA THR A 168 -7.20 18.71 10.91
C THR A 168 -7.33 18.87 9.40
N MET A 169 -8.54 18.97 8.83
CA MET A 169 -8.71 18.94 7.36
C MET A 169 -8.34 20.26 6.66
N GLN A 170 -8.72 21.43 7.20
CA GLN A 170 -8.30 22.73 6.63
C GLN A 170 -6.78 22.98 6.77
N THR A 171 -6.17 22.42 7.82
CA THR A 171 -4.72 22.50 8.03
C THR A 171 -3.96 21.50 7.16
N ILE A 172 -4.50 20.32 6.85
CA ILE A 172 -3.84 19.33 5.99
C ILE A 172 -3.62 19.85 4.57
N ASP A 173 -4.60 20.44 3.90
CA ASP A 173 -4.38 20.98 2.54
C ASP A 173 -3.34 22.11 2.56
N SER A 174 -3.43 23.00 3.55
CA SER A 174 -2.46 24.08 3.76
C SER A 174 -1.04 23.56 4.07
N GLN A 175 -0.91 22.41 4.73
CA GLN A 175 0.37 21.74 5.04
C GLN A 175 0.83 20.75 3.94
N ALA A 176 -0.07 20.33 3.06
CA ALA A 176 0.18 19.49 1.90
C ALA A 176 0.70 20.33 0.72
N GLU A 177 0.46 21.65 0.71
CA GLU A 177 1.19 22.54 -0.18
C GLU A 177 2.70 22.51 0.11
N PRO A 178 3.54 22.41 -0.92
CA PRO A 178 4.99 22.41 -0.75
C PRO A 178 5.45 23.83 -0.36
N VAL A 179 5.41 24.12 0.94
CA VAL A 179 6.11 25.29 1.49
C VAL A 179 7.61 25.10 1.26
N GLU A 180 8.34 26.15 0.85
CA GLU A 180 9.80 26.12 0.74
C GLU A 180 10.45 25.83 2.10
N GLN A 181 10.61 24.54 2.40
CA GLN A 181 11.36 24.10 3.56
C GLN A 181 12.85 24.22 3.29
N SER A 182 13.60 24.69 4.30
CA SER A 182 15.07 24.67 4.30
C SER A 182 15.59 23.26 3.94
N LYS A 183 16.70 23.21 3.19
CA LYS A 183 17.37 21.94 2.80
C LYS A 183 17.65 21.05 4.02
N SER A 184 18.02 21.65 5.16
CA SER A 184 18.27 20.94 6.42
C SER A 184 17.01 20.24 6.96
N GLN A 185 15.86 20.91 6.89
CA GLN A 185 14.59 20.34 7.33
C GLN A 185 14.15 19.17 6.44
N LYS A 186 14.30 19.31 5.11
CA LYS A 186 13.99 18.23 4.15
C LYS A 186 14.82 16.98 4.41
N GLU A 187 16.13 17.14 4.67
CA GLU A 187 16.99 16.01 5.03
C GLU A 187 16.60 15.37 6.37
N LYS A 188 16.29 16.18 7.38
CA LYS A 188 15.85 15.69 8.69
C LYS A 188 14.57 14.88 8.57
N ASP A 189 13.59 15.38 7.81
CA ASP A 189 12.33 14.69 7.59
C ASP A 189 12.54 13.40 6.78
N LYS A 190 13.42 13.40 5.77
CA LYS A 190 13.81 12.19 5.03
C LYS A 190 14.45 11.14 5.94
N LYS A 191 15.39 11.54 6.81
CA LYS A 191 16.02 10.66 7.81
C LYS A 191 14.99 10.11 8.80
N SER A 192 14.02 10.93 9.23
CA SER A 192 12.94 10.49 10.10
C SER A 192 12.08 9.40 9.45
N ARG A 193 11.66 9.62 8.20
CA ARG A 193 10.90 8.62 7.42
C ARG A 193 11.66 7.32 7.20
N ALA A 194 12.97 7.40 6.93
CA ALA A 194 13.80 6.22 6.73
C ALA A 194 13.96 5.38 8.01
N LYS A 195 13.89 6.01 9.19
CA LYS A 195 13.97 5.31 10.49
C LYS A 195 12.63 4.76 10.98
N ALA A 196 11.52 5.28 10.45
CA ALA A 196 10.19 4.87 10.88
C ALA A 196 9.91 3.40 10.52
N ARG A 197 9.29 2.67 11.44
CA ARG A 197 8.92 1.27 11.25
C ARG A 197 7.81 1.18 10.20
N VAL A 198 7.99 0.32 9.20
CA VAL A 198 6.95 0.05 8.18
C VAL A 198 6.09 -1.13 8.64
N VAL A 199 4.78 -0.92 8.68
CA VAL A 199 3.78 -1.92 9.10
C VAL A 199 2.88 -2.31 7.93
N VAL A 200 2.33 -3.53 8.00
CA VAL A 200 1.32 -4.05 7.08
C VAL A 200 0.09 -4.37 7.92
N GLU A 201 -1.02 -3.73 7.61
CA GLU A 201 -2.26 -3.80 8.37
C GLU A 201 -3.47 -4.07 7.46
N HIS A 202 -4.55 -4.60 8.00
CA HIS A 202 -5.75 -4.96 7.23
C HIS A 202 -6.99 -4.21 7.74
N MET A 203 -7.03 -2.90 7.49
CA MET A 203 -8.04 -2.01 8.06
C MET A 203 -8.86 -1.25 7.01
N ASP A 204 -9.98 -0.68 7.47
CA ASP A 204 -10.84 0.17 6.65
C ASP A 204 -10.17 1.54 6.47
N ILE A 205 -9.95 1.94 5.22
CA ILE A 205 -9.36 3.23 4.83
C ILE A 205 -10.39 4.16 4.20
N ILE A 206 -11.67 3.76 4.15
CA ILE A 206 -12.75 4.59 3.61
C ILE A 206 -13.15 5.66 4.63
N LYS A 207 -13.21 5.29 5.92
CA LYS A 207 -13.65 6.19 6.99
C LYS A 207 -12.63 7.27 7.33
N ASP A 208 -13.15 8.43 7.75
CA ASP A 208 -12.34 9.58 8.15
C ASP A 208 -11.42 9.29 9.33
N ASP A 209 -11.84 8.45 10.29
CA ASP A 209 -11.05 8.11 11.48
C ASP A 209 -9.65 7.59 11.15
N PHE A 210 -9.54 6.77 10.09
CA PHE A 210 -8.25 6.24 9.65
C PHE A 210 -7.27 7.38 9.31
N TRP A 211 -7.75 8.36 8.54
CA TRP A 211 -6.96 9.50 8.05
C TRP A 211 -6.72 10.54 9.13
N ASN A 212 -7.73 10.83 9.95
CA ASN A 212 -7.66 11.83 11.02
C ASN A 212 -6.67 11.43 12.11
N GLN A 213 -6.61 10.14 12.45
CA GLN A 213 -5.62 9.62 13.40
C GLN A 213 -4.20 9.57 12.83
N ARG A 214 -4.05 9.66 11.49
CA ARG A 214 -2.78 9.51 10.76
C ARG A 214 -2.50 10.68 9.81
N PRO A 215 -2.40 11.92 10.30
CA PRO A 215 -2.27 13.11 9.46
C PRO A 215 -0.96 13.14 8.64
N TRP A 216 0.07 12.37 9.01
CA TRP A 216 1.32 12.23 8.24
C TRP A 216 1.14 11.52 6.89
N LEU A 217 0.03 10.82 6.68
CA LEU A 217 -0.25 10.15 5.39
C LEU A 217 -0.64 11.15 4.31
N LEU A 218 -1.26 12.26 4.72
CA LEU A 218 -1.78 13.30 3.85
C LEU A 218 -0.93 14.58 3.88
N SER A 219 -0.16 14.79 4.95
CA SER A 219 0.75 15.93 5.06
C SER A 219 2.16 15.62 4.54
N ASN A 220 2.92 16.67 4.26
CA ASN A 220 4.33 16.55 3.87
C ASN A 220 5.28 16.37 5.06
N LYS A 221 4.78 16.06 6.26
CA LYS A 221 5.60 15.98 7.49
C LYS A 221 5.54 14.58 8.11
N PRO A 222 6.68 14.02 8.55
CA PRO A 222 6.67 12.78 9.31
C PRO A 222 6.01 12.99 10.69
N GLY A 223 5.39 11.94 11.22
CA GLY A 223 4.86 11.94 12.57
C GLY A 223 5.95 11.77 13.65
N LYS A 224 5.53 11.66 14.90
CA LYS A 224 6.42 11.29 16.02
C LYS A 224 6.62 9.78 16.03
N ILE A 225 7.87 9.34 16.17
CA ILE A 225 8.17 7.91 16.26
C ILE A 225 7.66 7.42 17.63
N PRO A 226 6.90 6.31 17.70
CA PRO A 226 6.40 5.79 18.96
C PRO A 226 7.55 5.47 19.91
N LYS A 227 7.44 5.89 21.17
CA LYS A 227 8.37 5.45 22.21
C LYS A 227 8.25 3.93 22.37
N GLN A 228 9.34 3.20 22.16
CA GLN A 228 9.39 1.78 22.53
C GLN A 228 9.09 1.66 24.02
N THR A 229 8.02 0.94 24.36
CA THR A 229 7.70 0.50 25.71
C THR A 229 8.28 -0.87 25.93
#